data_AF-A0A967DCH6-F1
#
_entry.id   AF-A0A967DCH6-F1
#
_cell.length_a   1.000
_cell.length_b   1.000
_cell.length_c   1.000
_cell.angle_alpha   90.00
_cell.angle_beta   90.00
_cell.angle_gamma   90.00
#
_symmetry.space_group_name_H-M   'P 1'
#
loop_
_entity.id
_entity.type
_entity.pdbx_description
1 polymer ?
#
loop_
_entity_poly.entity_id
_entity_poly.type
_entity_poly.pdbx_seq_one_letter_code
_entity_poly.pdbx_strand_id
1 'polypeptide(L)'
;MVRVTDDPRRLALTLLRRIEEEGAFANLVVPSMLDRSSLSRSDRAMVTDLVYGTTRLRRACDALVDRHITSPPDAATRRILRLGAYQWGWGGVPAHAAVHETVALAPRRVRGFVNAVLRRTVEGAPPSDIMWPSAASQLSV
;
A
#
# COMPACT_ATOMS: atom_id res chain seq x y z
N MET A 1 23.11 7.91 -4.20
CA MET A 1 22.65 7.61 -2.83
C MET A 1 21.16 7.93 -2.73
N VAL A 2 20.30 6.94 -2.46
CA VAL A 2 18.85 7.18 -2.34
C VAL A 2 18.60 7.95 -1.04
N ARG A 3 18.03 9.16 -1.11
CA ARG A 3 17.63 9.91 0.08
C ARG A 3 16.58 9.10 0.84
N VAL A 4 16.85 8.80 2.11
CA VAL A 4 15.84 8.29 3.02
C VAL A 4 14.89 9.44 3.34
N THR A 5 13.59 9.19 3.22
CA THR A 5 12.53 10.17 3.40
C THR A 5 11.99 10.07 4.82
N ASP A 6 11.62 11.20 5.42
CA ASP A 6 11.05 11.25 6.79
C ASP A 6 9.54 11.03 6.81
N ASP A 7 8.97 10.64 5.67
CA ASP A 7 7.57 10.25 5.52
C ASP A 7 7.48 8.71 5.55
N PRO A 8 6.86 8.12 6.59
CA PRO A 8 6.74 6.67 6.74
C PRO A 8 6.09 5.99 5.53
N ARG A 9 5.05 6.59 4.94
CA ARG A 9 4.32 5.99 3.82
C ARG A 9 5.13 6.06 2.54
N ARG A 10 5.85 7.15 2.32
CA ARG A 10 6.77 7.29 1.19
C ARG A 10 7.94 6.32 1.29
N LEU A 11 8.46 6.08 2.50
CA LEU A 11 9.47 5.06 2.73
C LEU A 11 8.92 3.66 2.46
N ALA A 12 7.70 3.37 2.91
CA ALA A 12 7.01 2.11 2.62
C ALA A 12 6.82 1.88 1.10
N LEU A 13 6.37 2.89 0.34
CA LEU A 13 6.28 2.80 -1.13
C LEU A 13 7.64 2.53 -1.79
N THR A 14 8.70 3.15 -1.26
CA THR A 14 10.06 2.93 -1.76
C THR A 14 10.47 1.48 -1.51
N LEU A 15 10.25 0.96 -0.30
CA LEU A 15 10.56 -0.42 0.06
C LEU A 15 9.76 -1.44 -0.77
N LEU A 16 8.45 -1.23 -0.91
CA LEU A 16 7.58 -2.05 -1.76
C LEU A 16 8.08 -2.08 -3.21
N ARG A 17 8.53 -0.94 -3.76
CA ARG A 17 9.14 -0.90 -5.09
C ARG A 17 10.37 -1.80 -5.19
N ARG A 18 11.27 -1.73 -4.22
CA ARG A 18 12.50 -2.55 -4.23
C ARG A 18 12.19 -4.04 -4.11
N ILE A 19 11.19 -4.41 -3.31
CA ILE A 19 10.77 -5.81 -3.17
C ILE A 19 10.14 -6.30 -4.49
N GLU A 20 9.25 -5.53 -5.09
CA GLU A 20 8.48 -5.96 -6.27
C GLU A 20 9.27 -5.89 -7.58
N GLU A 21 10.11 -4.87 -7.78
CA GLU A 21 10.81 -4.62 -9.05
C GLU A 21 12.28 -5.04 -9.00
N GLU A 22 12.95 -4.90 -7.85
CA GLU A 22 14.39 -5.22 -7.71
C GLU A 22 14.62 -6.61 -7.11
N GLY A 23 13.56 -7.35 -6.75
CA GLY A 23 13.66 -8.66 -6.10
C GLY A 23 14.32 -8.62 -4.72
N ALA A 24 14.35 -7.44 -4.08
CA ALA A 24 15.02 -7.27 -2.80
C ALA A 24 14.30 -8.07 -1.70
N PHE A 25 15.05 -8.86 -0.94
CA PHE A 25 14.51 -9.60 0.19
C PHE A 25 14.04 -8.64 1.29
N ALA A 26 12.76 -8.70 1.65
CA ALA A 26 12.11 -7.79 2.60
C ALA A 26 12.83 -7.78 3.97
N ASN A 27 13.22 -8.96 4.47
CA ASN A 27 13.94 -9.12 5.73
C ASN A 27 15.35 -8.48 5.74
N LEU A 28 15.91 -8.16 4.57
CA LEU A 28 17.20 -7.47 4.46
C LEU A 28 17.02 -5.97 4.20
N VAL A 29 16.14 -5.61 3.26
CA VAL A 29 16.02 -4.21 2.81
C VAL A 29 15.25 -3.34 3.80
N VAL A 30 14.26 -3.89 4.51
CA VAL A 30 13.46 -3.13 5.49
C VAL A 30 14.31 -2.68 6.68
N PRO A 31 15.00 -3.56 7.44
CA PRO A 31 15.84 -3.11 8.55
C PRO A 31 16.92 -2.14 8.09
N SER A 32 17.60 -2.45 6.98
CA SER A 32 18.67 -1.60 6.43
C SER A 32 18.23 -0.19 6.07
N MET A 33 16.99 0.00 5.56
CA MET A 33 16.49 1.34 5.24
C MET A 33 15.95 2.07 6.48
N LEU A 34 15.38 1.34 7.45
CA LEU A 34 14.98 1.92 8.72
C LEU A 34 16.19 2.41 9.51
N ASP A 35 17.27 1.64 9.59
CA ASP A 35 18.49 2.05 10.31
C ASP A 35 19.13 3.33 9.76
N ARG A 36 18.90 3.62 8.46
CA ARG A 36 19.37 4.83 7.79
C ARG A 36 18.37 5.99 7.84
N SER A 37 17.20 5.82 8.46
CA SER A 37 16.19 6.87 8.61
C SER A 37 16.29 7.57 9.96
N SER A 38 15.81 8.80 10.04
CA SER A 38 15.62 9.55 11.28
C SER A 38 14.24 9.29 11.91
N LEU A 39 13.48 8.31 11.40
CA LEU A 39 12.11 8.04 11.81
C LEU A 39 12.03 7.64 13.30
N SER A 40 10.97 8.09 13.96
CA SER A 40 10.64 7.69 15.32
C SER A 40 10.37 6.19 15.42
N ARG A 41 10.38 5.64 16.64
CA ARG A 41 10.03 4.24 16.87
C ARG A 41 8.62 3.90 16.34
N SER A 42 7.66 4.82 16.51
CA SER A 42 6.29 4.65 16.01
C SER A 42 6.24 4.61 14.48
N ASP A 43 6.95 5.53 13.84
CA ASP A 43 7.03 5.59 12.38
C ASP A 43 7.72 4.36 11.77
N ARG A 44 8.77 3.86 12.42
CA ARG A 44 9.44 2.62 12.01
C ARG A 44 8.50 1.41 12.11
N ALA A 45 7.69 1.34 13.16
CA ALA A 45 6.67 0.31 13.31
C ALA A 45 5.61 0.41 12.19
N MET A 46 5.17 1.63 11.88
CA MET A 46 4.24 1.88 10.78
C MET A 46 4.82 1.45 9.42
N VAL A 47 6.06 1.83 9.09
CA VAL A 47 6.71 1.38 7.84
C VAL A 47 6.76 -0.14 7.76
N THR A 48 7.13 -0.79 8.86
CA THR A 48 7.23 -2.25 8.96
C THR A 48 5.87 -2.90 8.67
N ASP A 49 4.82 -2.46 9.36
CA ASP A 49 3.46 -2.95 9.15
C ASP A 49 3.00 -2.75 7.70
N LEU A 50 3.16 -1.54 7.16
CA LEU A 50 2.78 -1.23 5.79
C LEU A 50 3.47 -2.10 4.75
N VAL A 51 4.79 -2.30 4.87
CA VAL A 51 5.55 -3.07 3.88
C VAL A 51 5.23 -4.55 3.95
N TYR A 52 5.33 -5.17 5.14
CA TYR A 52 5.08 -6.60 5.29
C TYR A 52 3.61 -6.93 5.06
N GLY A 53 2.71 -6.10 5.56
CA GLY A 53 1.28 -6.26 5.40
C GLY A 53 0.82 -6.16 3.95
N THR A 54 1.22 -5.10 3.23
CA THR A 54 0.87 -4.93 1.81
C THR A 54 1.47 -6.05 0.95
N THR A 55 2.68 -6.52 1.28
CA THR A 55 3.30 -7.65 0.57
C THR A 55 2.54 -8.95 0.82
N ARG A 56 2.21 -9.25 2.08
CA ARG A 56 1.48 -10.46 2.48
C ARG A 56 0.09 -10.51 1.87
N LEU A 57 -0.62 -9.39 1.89
CA LEU A 57 -2.02 -9.27 1.44
C LEU A 57 -2.15 -8.74 0.01
N ARG A 58 -1.09 -8.83 -0.80
CA ARG A 58 -1.05 -8.23 -2.14
C ARG A 58 -2.25 -8.61 -3.01
N ARG A 59 -2.63 -9.89 -3.05
CA ARG A 59 -3.78 -10.36 -3.87
C ARG A 59 -5.11 -9.88 -3.30
N ALA A 60 -5.22 -9.78 -1.98
CA ALA A 60 -6.40 -9.25 -1.32
C ALA A 60 -6.56 -7.75 -1.62
N CYS A 61 -5.47 -6.98 -1.51
CA CYS A 61 -5.44 -5.57 -1.89
C CYS A 61 -5.77 -5.36 -3.37
N ASP A 62 -5.20 -6.18 -4.28
CA ASP A 62 -5.54 -6.14 -5.70
C ASP A 62 -7.04 -6.40 -5.91
N ALA A 63 -7.60 -7.45 -5.29
CA ALA A 63 -9.03 -7.78 -5.42
C ALA A 63 -9.97 -6.68 -4.89
N LEU A 64 -9.55 -5.91 -3.87
CA LEU A 64 -10.33 -4.77 -3.39
C LEU A 64 -10.36 -3.64 -4.43
N VAL A 65 -9.21 -3.26 -4.97
CA VAL A 65 -9.11 -2.10 -5.87
C VAL A 65 -9.59 -2.41 -7.29
N ASP A 66 -9.35 -3.63 -7.78
CA ASP A 66 -9.64 -4.03 -9.15
C ASP A 66 -11.15 -4.02 -9.47
N ARG A 67 -12.02 -4.09 -8.45
CA ARG A 67 -13.48 -3.88 -8.60
C ARG A 67 -13.86 -2.51 -9.14
N HIS A 68 -12.98 -1.54 -9.00
CA HIS A 68 -13.20 -0.15 -9.35
C HIS A 68 -12.30 0.31 -10.52
N ILE A 69 -11.59 -0.62 -11.14
CA ILE A 69 -10.62 -0.37 -12.21
C ILE A 69 -11.06 -1.10 -13.47
N THR A 70 -11.25 -0.35 -14.55
CA THR A 70 -11.60 -0.92 -15.86
C THR A 70 -10.35 -1.29 -16.67
N SER A 71 -9.27 -0.53 -16.51
CA SER A 71 -8.01 -0.75 -17.24
C SER A 71 -6.85 -0.84 -16.25
N PRO A 72 -5.97 -1.85 -16.34
CA PRO A 72 -4.86 -2.02 -15.41
C PRO A 72 -3.95 -0.79 -15.37
N PRO A 73 -3.67 -0.21 -14.18
CA PRO A 73 -2.75 0.90 -14.06
C PRO A 73 -1.28 0.44 -14.13
N ASP A 74 -0.37 1.39 -14.31
CA ASP A 74 1.07 1.13 -14.22
C ASP A 74 1.47 0.58 -12.83
N ALA A 75 2.61 -0.13 -12.76
CA ALA A 75 3.05 -0.82 -11.54
C ALA A 75 3.20 0.13 -10.33
N ALA A 76 3.69 1.35 -10.56
CA ALA A 76 3.84 2.35 -9.51
C ALA A 76 2.50 2.81 -8.94
N THR A 77 1.52 3.04 -9.82
CA THR A 77 0.14 3.42 -9.43
C THR A 77 -0.55 2.26 -8.72
N ARG A 78 -0.38 1.02 -9.22
CA ARG A 78 -0.90 -0.18 -8.55
C ARG A 78 -0.36 -0.35 -7.14
N ARG A 79 0.94 -0.08 -6.93
CA ARG A 79 1.56 -0.11 -5.60
C ARG A 79 0.98 0.92 -4.63
N ILE A 80 0.70 2.13 -5.12
CA ILE A 80 0.04 3.18 -4.32
C ILE A 80 -1.37 2.73 -3.91
N LEU A 81 -2.14 2.18 -4.87
CA LEU A 81 -3.48 1.66 -4.60
C LEU A 81 -3.47 0.53 -3.57
N ARG A 82 -2.53 -0.42 -3.70
CA ARG A 82 -2.35 -1.52 -2.73
C ARG A 82 -2.05 -0.98 -1.33
N LEU A 83 -1.16 0.00 -1.20
CA LEU A 83 -0.82 0.61 0.08
C LEU A 83 -2.04 1.31 0.72
N GLY A 84 -2.84 2.02 -0.08
CA GLY A 84 -4.07 2.67 0.40
C GLY A 84 -5.12 1.65 0.86
N ALA A 85 -5.34 0.60 0.06
CA ALA A 85 -6.25 -0.48 0.41
C ALA A 85 -5.79 -1.22 1.67
N TYR A 86 -4.49 -1.48 1.83
CA TYR A 86 -3.95 -2.12 3.03
C TYR A 86 -4.21 -1.29 4.28
N GLN A 87 -3.90 0.02 4.23
CA GLN A 87 -4.10 0.93 5.37
C GLN A 87 -5.53 0.92 5.89
N TRP A 88 -6.51 0.98 4.99
CA TRP A 88 -7.93 0.94 5.36
C TRP A 88 -8.38 -0.45 5.79
N GLY A 89 -8.03 -1.48 5.01
CA GLY A 89 -8.57 -2.83 5.21
C GLY A 89 -7.97 -3.59 6.40
N TRP A 90 -6.71 -3.32 6.74
CA TRP A 90 -5.98 -4.08 7.77
C TRP A 90 -5.07 -3.22 8.65
N GLY A 91 -4.60 -2.07 8.16
CA GLY A 91 -3.69 -1.19 8.89
C GLY A 91 -4.34 -0.36 10.00
N GLY A 92 -5.65 -0.50 10.23
CA GLY A 92 -6.39 0.24 11.27
C GLY A 92 -6.51 1.75 11.01
N VAL A 93 -6.21 2.20 9.79
CA VAL A 93 -6.27 3.63 9.44
C VAL A 93 -7.71 4.00 9.06
N PRO A 94 -8.31 5.06 9.66
CA PRO A 94 -9.64 5.52 9.28
C PRO A 94 -9.75 5.81 7.78
N ALA A 95 -10.89 5.49 7.17
CA ALA A 95 -11.11 5.56 5.72
C ALA A 95 -10.67 6.90 5.10
N HIS A 96 -11.08 8.03 5.69
CA HIS A 96 -10.73 9.37 5.18
C HIS A 96 -9.21 9.62 5.20
N ALA A 97 -8.53 9.17 6.25
CA ALA A 97 -7.08 9.32 6.39
C ALA A 97 -6.33 8.37 5.43
N ALA A 98 -6.77 7.12 5.30
CA ALA A 98 -6.18 6.17 4.36
C ALA A 98 -6.26 6.69 2.91
N VAL A 99 -7.39 7.29 2.52
CA VAL A 99 -7.54 7.94 1.21
C VAL A 99 -6.65 9.18 1.11
N HIS A 100 -6.80 10.16 2.01
CA HIS A 100 -6.11 11.45 1.94
C HIS A 100 -4.59 11.28 1.87
N GLU A 101 -4.03 10.53 2.81
CA GLU A 101 -2.59 10.32 2.94
C GLU A 101 -2.02 9.58 1.74
N THR A 102 -2.72 8.56 1.24
CA THR A 102 -2.25 7.79 0.08
C THR A 102 -2.32 8.60 -1.21
N VAL A 103 -3.37 9.40 -1.39
CA VAL A 103 -3.54 10.29 -2.55
C VAL A 103 -2.46 11.37 -2.59
N ALA A 104 -2.00 11.85 -1.43
CA ALA A 104 -0.90 12.82 -1.34
C ALA A 104 0.43 12.25 -1.88
N LEU A 105 0.65 10.94 -1.77
CA LEU A 105 1.83 10.24 -2.31
C LEU A 105 1.81 10.11 -3.84
N ALA A 106 0.62 10.20 -4.45
CA ALA A 106 0.46 9.98 -5.87
C ALA A 106 1.02 11.14 -6.72
N PRO A 107 1.73 10.85 -7.83
CA PRO A 107 2.09 11.85 -8.83
C PRO A 107 0.86 12.58 -9.35
N ARG A 108 1.00 13.89 -9.63
CA ARG A 108 -0.12 14.75 -10.10
C ARG A 108 -0.91 14.12 -11.25
N ARG A 109 -0.22 13.48 -12.22
CA ARG A 109 -0.83 12.83 -13.39
C ARG A 109 -1.85 11.72 -13.07
N VAL A 110 -1.65 10.97 -11.97
CA VAL A 110 -2.51 9.84 -11.58
C VAL A 110 -3.29 10.10 -10.29
N ARG A 111 -3.09 11.25 -9.66
CA ARG A 111 -3.69 11.58 -8.35
C ARG A 111 -5.21 11.49 -8.37
N GLY A 112 -5.86 12.01 -9.41
CA GLY A 112 -7.31 11.93 -9.56
C GLY A 112 -7.81 10.49 -9.66
N PHE A 113 -7.09 9.64 -10.41
CA PHE A 113 -7.41 8.21 -10.53
C PHE A 113 -7.24 7.47 -9.20
N VAL A 114 -6.10 7.64 -8.52
CA VAL A 114 -5.86 7.04 -7.20
C VAL A 114 -6.94 7.44 -6.21
N ASN A 115 -7.32 8.72 -6.18
CA ASN A 115 -8.38 9.21 -5.31
C ASN A 115 -9.72 8.57 -5.62
N ALA A 116 -10.12 8.52 -6.89
CA ALA A 116 -11.40 7.94 -7.30
C ALA A 116 -11.49 6.44 -6.93
N VAL A 117 -10.43 5.67 -7.18
CA VAL A 117 -10.40 4.24 -6.87
C VAL A 117 -10.44 4.00 -5.36
N LEU A 118 -9.58 4.67 -4.58
CA LEU A 118 -9.53 4.47 -3.13
C LEU A 118 -10.82 4.91 -2.45
N ARG A 119 -11.44 6.02 -2.88
CA ARG A 119 -12.75 6.44 -2.37
C ARG A 119 -13.81 5.36 -2.55
N ARG A 120 -13.96 4.82 -3.76
CA ARG A 120 -14.92 3.73 -4.02
C ARG A 120 -14.58 2.47 -3.24
N THR A 121 -13.28 2.18 -3.06
CA THR A 121 -12.81 1.03 -2.28
C THR A 121 -13.27 1.14 -0.83
N VAL A 122 -13.09 2.30 -0.19
CA VAL A 122 -13.45 2.48 1.23
C VAL A 122 -14.94 2.73 1.48
N GLU A 123 -15.68 3.16 0.45
CA GLU A 123 -17.14 3.26 0.46
C GLU A 123 -17.82 1.89 0.25
N GLY A 124 -17.07 0.90 -0.27
CA GLY A 124 -17.52 -0.49 -0.42
C GLY A 124 -17.47 -1.29 0.88
N ALA A 125 -17.86 -2.57 0.80
CA ALA A 125 -17.79 -3.46 1.95
C ALA A 125 -16.32 -3.68 2.41
N PRO A 126 -16.07 -3.74 3.73
CA PRO A 126 -14.73 -4.02 4.28
C PRO A 126 -14.32 -5.48 4.03
N PRO A 127 -13.03 -5.83 4.20
CA PRO A 127 -12.53 -7.19 4.02
C PRO A 127 -13.31 -8.30 4.74
N SER A 128 -13.94 -8.00 5.88
CA SER A 128 -14.76 -8.93 6.65
C SER A 128 -16.06 -9.33 5.95
N ASP A 129 -16.57 -8.46 5.07
CA ASP A 129 -17.95 -8.54 4.56
C ASP A 129 -17.98 -8.65 3.03
N ILE A 130 -16.84 -8.61 2.35
CA ILE A 130 -16.80 -8.70 0.89
C ILE A 130 -16.92 -10.13 0.39
N MET A 131 -17.60 -10.28 -0.74
CA MET A 131 -17.53 -11.50 -1.54
C MET A 131 -16.21 -11.53 -2.32
N TRP A 132 -15.26 -12.35 -1.85
CA TRP A 132 -13.97 -12.50 -2.51
C TRP A 132 -14.12 -13.23 -3.86
N PRO A 133 -13.39 -12.80 -4.91
CA PRO A 133 -13.48 -13.43 -6.23
C PRO A 133 -12.89 -14.85 -6.24
N SER A 134 -12.02 -15.17 -5.28
CA SER A 134 -11.46 -16.50 -5.08
C SER A 134 -10.89 -16.66 -3.67
N ALA A 135 -10.71 -17.91 -3.21
CA ALA A 135 -9.97 -18.20 -1.99
C ALA A 135 -8.51 -17.73 -2.06
N ALA A 136 -7.88 -17.78 -3.24
CA ALA A 136 -6.52 -17.26 -3.46
C ALA A 136 -6.44 -15.75 -3.20
N SER A 137 -7.47 -14.99 -3.55
CA SER A 137 -7.55 -13.55 -3.22
C SER A 137 -7.79 -13.32 -1.73
N GLN A 138 -8.68 -14.10 -1.10
CA GLN A 138 -9.00 -13.96 0.33
C GLN A 138 -7.81 -14.31 1.24
N LEU A 139 -7.15 -15.43 0.96
CA LEU A 139 -6.02 -15.95 1.73
C LEU A 139 -4.67 -15.39 1.27
N SER A 140 -4.67 -14.69 0.13
CA SER A 140 -3.48 -14.14 -0.53
C SER A 140 -2.42 -15.21 -0.87
N VAL A 141 -2.85 -16.42 -1.25
CA VAL A 141 -1.98 -17.58 -1.63
C VAL A 141 -1.79 -17.72 -3.13
#